data_AF-A0A0P9DI80-F1
#
_entry.id   AF-A0A0P9DI80-F1
#
_cell.length_a   1.000
_cell.length_b   1.000
_cell.length_c   1.000
_cell.angle_alpha   90.00
_cell.angle_beta   90.00
_cell.angle_gamma   90.00
#
_symmetry.space_group_name_H-M   'P 1'
#
loop_
_entity.id
_entity.type
_entity.pdbx_description
1 polymer ?
#
loop_
_entity_poly.entity_id
_entity_poly.type
_entity_poly.pdbx_seq_one_letter_code
_entity_poly.pdbx_strand_id
1 'polypeptide(L)'
;MEFRGIMGGFYRISEWIMRLSVINVLWVICAIPFFFLGLVFLQSQSADQALQTLILMAIVAPFTIFPSTTAMFSVARKWLTGEEDVPLFKTFFRGYKDNFVQSLLGGLIYIIIGVILYTNFQFYGNQTGTFGILRFLVLSLTVLLIISLFHFFSILSHLHMKILQIVKNALLITIGNPVRSLSMIVLNGIVLYVSFSMFTFLIPFFMGSLIAVVSFWHFNLIFGKLQEKQQELAEKEAEQQRLQAENTDDSEVPEGDRKADKP
;
A
#
# COMPACT_ATOMS: atom_id res chain seq x y z
N MET A 1 25.90 -8.17 19.23
CA MET A 1 26.19 -8.92 20.47
C MET A 1 24.98 -9.79 20.77
N GLU A 2 25.11 -11.13 20.76
CA GLU A 2 24.00 -12.02 21.12
C GLU A 2 23.67 -11.90 22.61
N PHE A 3 22.74 -11.01 22.96
CA PHE A 3 22.16 -10.99 24.29
C PHE A 3 21.14 -12.13 24.40
N ARG A 4 21.60 -13.34 24.75
CA ARG A 4 20.72 -14.46 25.10
C ARG A 4 20.20 -14.26 26.53
N GLY A 5 18.89 -14.02 26.66
CA GLY A 5 18.19 -13.86 27.94
C GLY A 5 17.15 -12.75 27.94
N ILE A 6 16.52 -12.52 29.10
CA ILE A 6 15.52 -11.46 29.33
C ILE A 6 16.04 -10.08 28.90
N MET A 7 17.33 -9.81 29.12
CA MET A 7 17.99 -8.55 28.74
C MET A 7 17.99 -8.30 27.23
N GLY A 8 18.16 -9.34 26.41
CA GLY A 8 18.06 -9.23 24.95
C GLY A 8 16.62 -9.08 24.45
N GLY A 9 15.63 -9.55 25.21
CA GLY A 9 14.22 -9.27 24.97
C GLY A 9 13.88 -7.79 25.17
N PHE A 10 14.27 -7.23 26.32
CA PHE A 10 14.08 -5.81 26.61
C PHE A 10 14.81 -4.90 25.62
N TYR A 11 16.04 -5.25 25.24
CA TYR A 11 16.78 -4.51 24.22
C TYR A 11 16.02 -4.46 22.88
N ARG A 12 15.54 -5.61 22.40
CA ARG A 12 14.76 -5.68 21.15
C ARG A 12 13.49 -4.85 21.20
N ILE A 13 12.74 -4.91 22.31
CA ILE A 13 11.53 -4.10 22.49
C ILE A 13 11.86 -2.61 22.50
N SER A 14 12.89 -2.21 23.25
CA SER A 14 13.34 -0.82 23.30
C SER A 14 13.77 -0.31 21.92
N GLU A 15 14.47 -1.13 21.17
CA GLU A 15 14.87 -0.84 19.80
C GLU A 15 13.67 -0.69 18.86
N TRP A 16 12.66 -1.57 18.97
CA TRP A 16 11.42 -1.44 18.21
C TRP A 16 10.68 -0.13 18.51
N ILE A 17 10.53 0.21 19.80
CA ILE A 17 9.90 1.44 20.25
C ILE A 17 10.66 2.66 19.71
N MET A 18 11.99 2.67 19.84
CA MET A 18 12.84 3.74 19.31
C MET A 18 12.66 3.88 17.79
N ARG A 19 12.69 2.78 17.03
CA ARG A 19 12.56 2.81 15.57
C ARG A 19 11.22 3.38 15.12
N LEU A 20 10.13 2.86 15.67
CA LEU A 20 8.77 3.35 15.40
C LEU A 20 8.67 4.84 15.72
N SER A 21 9.18 5.25 16.88
CA SER A 21 9.17 6.64 17.33
C SER A 21 9.90 7.59 16.40
N VAL A 22 11.16 7.27 16.07
CA VAL A 22 12.00 8.11 15.21
C VAL A 22 11.39 8.26 13.82
N ILE A 23 10.89 7.17 13.23
CA ILE A 23 10.28 7.20 11.89
C ILE A 23 8.99 8.03 11.91
N ASN A 24 8.16 7.91 12.95
CA ASN A 24 6.93 8.69 13.07
C ASN A 24 7.22 10.19 13.24
N VAL A 25 8.22 10.54 14.05
CA VAL A 25 8.64 11.93 14.23
C VAL A 25 9.14 12.52 12.92
N LEU A 26 9.98 11.79 12.16
CA LEU A 26 10.42 12.21 10.83
C LEU A 26 9.23 12.42 9.89
N TRP A 27 8.24 11.53 9.94
CA TRP A 27 7.04 11.64 9.12
C TRP A 27 6.20 12.87 9.43
N VAL A 28 6.00 13.16 10.71
CA VAL A 28 5.31 14.36 11.18
C VAL A 28 6.07 15.60 10.73
N ILE A 29 7.39 15.64 10.93
CA ILE A 29 8.24 16.79 10.54
C ILE A 29 8.15 17.05 9.02
N CYS A 30 8.30 16.02 8.19
CA CYS A 30 8.24 16.17 6.74
C CYS A 30 6.83 16.52 6.22
N ALA A 31 5.79 16.27 7.02
CA ALA A 31 4.40 16.58 6.67
C ALA A 31 3.76 17.64 7.57
N ILE A 32 4.57 18.49 8.23
CA ILE A 32 4.09 19.59 9.10
C ILE A 32 2.98 20.43 8.45
N PRO A 33 3.09 20.88 7.18
CA PRO A 33 2.03 21.69 6.57
C PRO A 33 0.68 20.99 6.53
N PHE A 34 0.66 19.67 6.27
CA PHE A 34 -0.55 18.88 6.24
C PHE A 34 -1.15 18.70 7.64
N PHE A 35 -0.33 18.38 8.65
CA PHE A 35 -0.80 18.24 10.04
C PHE A 35 -1.30 19.55 10.63
N PHE A 36 -0.62 20.66 10.32
CA PHE A 36 -1.06 21.99 10.73
C PHE A 36 -2.45 22.31 10.18
N LEU A 37 -2.69 22.08 8.89
CA LEU A 37 -4.02 22.23 8.29
C LEU A 37 -5.05 21.27 8.92
N GLY A 38 -4.64 20.07 9.32
CA GLY A 38 -5.48 19.15 10.10
C GLY A 38 -5.91 19.71 11.45
N LEU A 39 -5.02 20.42 12.16
CA LEU A 39 -5.39 21.12 13.41
C LEU A 39 -6.35 22.29 13.16
N VAL A 40 -6.14 23.05 12.07
CA VAL A 40 -7.06 24.12 11.64
C VAL A 40 -8.44 23.54 11.30
N PHE A 41 -8.49 22.38 10.64
CA PHE A 41 -9.74 21.70 10.30
C PHE A 41 -10.53 21.33 11.57
N LEU A 42 -9.87 20.81 12.61
CA LEU A 42 -10.52 20.47 13.88
C LEU A 42 -11.08 21.69 14.63
N GLN A 43 -10.60 22.90 14.32
CA GLN A 43 -11.09 24.16 14.89
C GLN A 43 -12.16 24.84 14.02
N SER A 44 -12.49 24.28 12.85
CA SER A 44 -13.48 24.86 11.95
C SER A 44 -14.87 24.90 12.60
N GLN A 45 -15.53 26.05 12.52
CA GLN A 45 -16.85 26.27 13.14
C GLN A 45 -17.99 26.27 12.12
N SER A 46 -17.67 26.33 10.83
CA SER A 46 -18.65 26.28 9.73
C SER A 46 -18.27 25.25 8.68
N ALA A 47 -19.28 24.76 7.96
CA ALA A 47 -19.10 23.82 6.85
C ALA A 47 -18.23 24.43 5.73
N ASP A 48 -18.37 25.74 5.47
CA ASP A 48 -17.56 26.44 4.47
C ASP A 48 -16.08 26.52 4.87
N GLN A 49 -15.79 26.82 6.15
CA GLN A 49 -14.42 26.81 6.68
C GLN A 49 -13.81 25.41 6.60
N ALA A 50 -14.58 24.38 6.95
CA ALA A 50 -14.17 22.98 6.86
C ALA A 50 -13.83 22.60 5.40
N LEU A 51 -14.69 22.97 4.45
CA LEU A 51 -14.50 22.69 3.02
C LEU A 51 -13.26 23.39 2.46
N GLN A 52 -13.06 24.66 2.77
CA GLN A 52 -11.86 25.40 2.36
C GLN A 52 -10.58 24.75 2.90
N THR A 53 -10.61 24.33 4.16
CA THR A 53 -9.47 23.65 4.79
C THR A 53 -9.20 22.30 4.13
N LEU A 54 -10.24 21.52 3.81
CA LEU A 54 -10.11 20.25 3.08
C LEU A 54 -9.51 20.44 1.68
N ILE A 55 -9.89 21.50 0.96
CA ILE A 55 -9.29 21.82 -0.35
C ILE A 55 -7.80 22.13 -0.20
N LEU A 56 -7.42 22.93 0.81
CA LEU A 56 -6.00 23.21 1.09
C LEU A 56 -5.23 21.94 1.46
N MET A 57 -5.82 21.07 2.29
CA MET A 57 -5.22 19.77 2.63
C MET A 57 -5.03 18.91 1.39
N ALA A 58 -6.02 18.88 0.48
CA ALA A 58 -5.92 18.14 -0.77
C ALA A 58 -4.80 18.69 -1.67
N ILE A 59 -4.61 20.02 -1.74
CA ILE A 59 -3.53 20.63 -2.52
C ILE A 59 -2.15 20.34 -1.92
N VAL A 60 -2.02 20.37 -0.60
CA VAL A 60 -0.74 20.20 0.12
C VAL A 60 -0.33 18.73 0.27
N ALA A 61 -1.30 17.82 0.34
CA ALA A 61 -1.08 16.39 0.53
C ALA A 61 -0.06 15.75 -0.43
N PRO A 62 -0.16 15.89 -1.77
CA PRO A 62 0.73 15.20 -2.69
C PRO A 62 2.19 15.66 -2.59
N PHE A 63 2.43 16.86 -2.04
CA PHE A 63 3.77 17.41 -1.87
C PHE A 63 4.42 17.05 -0.52
N THR A 64 3.61 16.69 0.48
CA THR A 64 4.08 16.58 1.88
C THR A 64 3.77 15.21 2.46
N ILE A 65 2.50 14.90 2.72
CA ILE A 65 2.11 13.65 3.39
C ILE A 65 2.37 12.41 2.52
N PHE A 66 2.21 12.49 1.19
CA PHE A 66 2.43 11.34 0.30
C PHE A 66 3.91 10.92 0.22
N PRO A 67 4.87 11.83 -0.09
CA PRO A 67 6.30 11.50 -0.03
C PRO A 67 6.76 11.06 1.36
N SER A 68 6.27 11.74 2.41
CA SER A 68 6.60 11.42 3.80
C SER A 68 6.12 10.00 4.19
N THR A 69 4.88 9.64 3.82
CA THR A 69 4.32 8.31 4.09
C THR A 69 5.06 7.25 3.28
N THR A 70 5.39 7.53 2.02
CA THR A 70 6.17 6.60 1.19
C THR A 70 7.55 6.32 1.81
N ALA A 71 8.23 7.34 2.32
CA ALA A 71 9.50 7.22 3.02
C ALA A 71 9.40 6.34 4.27
N MET A 72 8.33 6.51 5.06
CA MET A 72 8.04 5.66 6.21
C MET A 72 7.84 4.19 5.79
N PHE A 73 7.07 3.95 4.71
CA PHE A 73 6.88 2.61 4.16
C PHE A 73 8.20 2.00 3.64
N SER A 74 9.13 2.80 3.09
CA SER A 74 10.47 2.32 2.73
C SER A 74 11.27 1.81 3.93
N VAL A 75 11.15 2.44 5.10
CA VAL A 75 11.79 1.97 6.33
C VAL A 75 11.08 0.72 6.86
N ALA A 76 9.74 0.73 6.91
CA ALA A 76 8.94 -0.42 7.33
C ALA A 76 9.22 -1.66 6.46
N ARG A 77 9.36 -1.48 5.15
CA ARG A 77 9.78 -2.53 4.21
C ARG A 77 11.08 -3.18 4.64
N LYS A 78 12.17 -2.39 4.72
CA LYS A 78 13.51 -2.92 5.01
C LYS A 78 13.55 -3.67 6.33
N TRP A 79 12.84 -3.14 7.32
CA TRP A 79 12.74 -3.77 8.63
C TRP A 79 11.99 -5.11 8.59
N LEU A 80 10.82 -5.16 7.92
CA LEU A 80 10.01 -6.37 7.82
C LEU A 80 10.60 -7.42 6.86
N THR A 81 11.51 -7.03 5.97
CA THR A 81 12.24 -7.95 5.08
C THR A 81 13.58 -8.43 5.67
N GLY A 82 13.86 -8.15 6.95
CA GLY A 82 15.00 -8.74 7.67
C GLY A 82 16.31 -7.94 7.64
N GLU A 83 16.31 -6.67 7.24
CA GLU A 83 17.48 -5.81 7.41
C GLU A 83 17.50 -5.29 8.86
N GLU A 84 18.29 -5.93 9.74
CA GLU A 84 18.28 -5.62 11.18
C GLU A 84 18.99 -4.30 11.52
N ASP A 85 20.01 -3.87 10.78
CA ASP A 85 20.81 -2.66 11.08
C ASP A 85 20.57 -1.47 10.13
N VAL A 86 19.30 -1.13 9.90
CA VAL A 86 18.92 -0.07 8.95
C VAL A 86 19.13 1.31 9.57
N PRO A 87 20.01 2.17 9.00
CA PRO A 87 20.18 3.54 9.49
C PRO A 87 18.91 4.34 9.20
N LEU A 88 18.07 4.56 10.23
CA LEU A 88 16.70 5.08 10.10
C LEU A 88 16.62 6.39 9.32
N PHE A 89 17.40 7.40 9.74
CA PHE A 89 17.42 8.72 9.10
C PHE A 89 17.84 8.64 7.63
N LYS A 90 18.97 7.97 7.34
CA LYS A 90 19.48 7.82 5.98
C LYS A 90 18.49 7.08 5.09
N THR A 91 17.85 6.05 5.63
CA THR A 91 16.88 5.23 4.90
C THR A 91 15.59 5.99 4.62
N PHE A 92 15.08 6.73 5.61
CA PHE A 92 13.91 7.57 5.46
C PHE A 92 14.14 8.63 4.37
N PHE A 93 15.19 9.44 4.48
CA PHE A 93 15.44 10.51 3.52
C PHE A 93 15.85 9.99 2.13
N ARG A 94 16.47 8.82 2.04
CA ARG A 94 16.68 8.15 0.76
C ARG A 94 15.35 7.72 0.14
N GLY A 95 14.49 7.04 0.90
CA GLY A 95 13.15 6.65 0.43
C GLY A 95 12.27 7.84 0.06
N TYR A 96 12.39 8.95 0.80
CA TYR A 96 11.70 10.21 0.52
C TYR A 96 12.11 10.78 -0.83
N LYS A 97 13.41 10.84 -1.12
CA LYS A 97 13.96 11.39 -2.37
C LYS A 97 13.70 10.47 -3.56
N ASP A 98 14.01 9.18 -3.41
CA ASP A 98 13.93 8.18 -4.48
C ASP A 98 12.48 8.04 -4.98
N ASN A 99 11.49 8.14 -4.09
CA ASN A 99 10.08 7.97 -4.45
C ASN A 99 9.29 9.29 -4.51
N PHE A 100 9.94 10.46 -4.40
CA PHE A 100 9.24 11.75 -4.29
C PHE A 100 8.28 11.98 -5.46
N VAL A 101 8.79 11.92 -6.69
CA VAL A 101 8.00 12.20 -7.90
C VAL A 101 6.88 11.18 -8.08
N GLN A 102 7.15 9.90 -7.84
CA GLN A 102 6.16 8.84 -7.99
C GLN A 102 5.05 8.96 -6.93
N SER A 103 5.40 9.25 -5.68
CA SER A 103 4.43 9.48 -4.60
C SER A 103 3.59 10.73 -4.83
N LEU A 104 4.17 11.80 -5.37
CA LEU A 104 3.47 13.03 -5.72
C LEU A 104 2.47 12.81 -6.85
N LEU A 105 2.91 12.21 -7.97
CA LEU A 105 2.04 11.94 -9.12
C LEU A 105 0.94 10.93 -8.77
N GLY A 106 1.29 9.88 -8.01
CA GLY A 106 0.31 8.94 -7.48
C GLY A 106 -0.69 9.61 -6.56
N GLY A 107 -0.22 10.47 -5.65
CA GLY A 107 -1.08 11.21 -4.74
C GLY A 107 -2.06 12.11 -5.46
N LEU A 108 -1.62 12.80 -6.52
CA LEU A 108 -2.51 13.59 -7.36
C LEU A 108 -3.62 12.74 -7.99
N ILE A 109 -3.30 11.54 -8.49
CA ILE A 109 -4.29 10.59 -9.04
C ILE A 109 -5.30 10.19 -7.96
N TYR A 110 -4.85 9.81 -6.77
CA TYR A 110 -5.73 9.42 -5.66
C TYR A 110 -6.63 10.57 -5.20
N ILE A 111 -6.10 11.80 -5.15
CA ILE A 111 -6.87 12.99 -4.78
C ILE A 111 -7.94 13.30 -5.83
N ILE A 112 -7.61 13.24 -7.13
CA ILE A 112 -8.59 13.45 -8.21
C ILE A 112 -9.73 12.44 -8.11
N ILE A 113 -9.41 11.15 -7.95
CA ILE A 113 -10.44 10.10 -7.78
C ILE A 113 -11.25 10.35 -6.51
N GLY A 114 -10.59 10.74 -5.41
CA GLY A 114 -11.26 11.09 -4.14
C GLY A 114 -12.25 12.25 -4.29
N VAL A 115 -11.88 13.32 -5.00
CA VAL A 115 -12.76 14.48 -5.27
C VAL A 115 -13.96 14.07 -6.12
N ILE A 116 -13.76 13.22 -7.13
CA ILE A 116 -14.85 12.68 -7.95
C ILE A 116 -15.81 11.87 -7.06
N LEU A 117 -15.29 10.95 -6.24
CA LEU A 117 -16.13 10.14 -5.34
C LEU A 117 -16.85 11.00 -4.30
N TYR A 118 -16.19 12.01 -3.72
CA TYR A 118 -16.83 12.93 -2.77
C TYR A 118 -17.99 13.70 -3.40
N THR A 119 -17.78 14.26 -4.60
CA THR A 119 -18.84 14.97 -5.33
C THR A 119 -20.01 14.05 -5.67
N ASN A 120 -19.74 12.81 -6.10
CA ASN A 120 -20.78 11.81 -6.37
C ASN A 120 -21.52 11.41 -5.09
N PHE A 121 -20.81 11.26 -3.97
CA PHE A 121 -21.42 10.92 -2.69
C PHE A 121 -22.42 11.99 -2.24
N GLN A 122 -22.04 13.27 -2.36
CA GLN A 122 -22.95 14.39 -2.09
C GLN A 122 -24.14 14.41 -3.06
N PHE A 123 -23.88 14.21 -4.36
CA PHE A 123 -24.92 14.20 -5.38
C PHE A 123 -25.98 13.12 -5.09
N TYR A 124 -25.57 11.86 -4.94
CA TYR A 124 -26.48 10.75 -4.67
C TYR A 124 -27.09 10.79 -3.27
N GLY A 125 -26.41 11.40 -2.30
CA GLY A 125 -26.95 11.62 -0.96
C GLY A 125 -28.18 12.52 -0.93
N ASN A 126 -28.32 13.42 -1.91
CA ASN A 126 -29.45 14.33 -2.05
C ASN A 126 -30.57 13.80 -2.97
N GLN A 127 -30.40 12.60 -3.55
CA GLN A 127 -31.42 11.98 -4.39
C GLN A 127 -32.35 11.06 -3.58
N THR A 128 -33.54 10.81 -4.10
CA THR A 128 -34.51 9.85 -3.55
C THR A 128 -34.66 8.62 -4.44
N GLY A 129 -35.27 7.55 -3.91
CA GLY A 129 -35.49 6.30 -4.65
C GLY A 129 -34.21 5.56 -5.02
N THR A 130 -34.21 4.89 -6.18
CA THR A 130 -33.08 4.08 -6.69
C THR A 130 -31.78 4.89 -6.79
N PHE A 131 -31.85 6.18 -7.17
CA PHE A 131 -30.68 7.03 -7.26
C PHE A 131 -30.06 7.32 -5.88
N GLY A 132 -30.87 7.37 -4.81
CA GLY A 132 -30.36 7.51 -3.44
C GLY A 132 -29.56 6.30 -2.96
N ILE A 133 -29.89 5.08 -3.44
CA ILE A 133 -29.19 3.84 -3.07
C ILE A 133 -27.74 3.83 -3.59
N LEU A 134 -27.47 4.50 -4.73
CA LEU A 134 -26.12 4.61 -5.32
C LEU A 134 -25.11 5.25 -4.36
N ARG A 135 -25.54 6.01 -3.33
CA ARG A 135 -24.64 6.54 -2.30
C ARG A 135 -23.85 5.44 -1.57
N PHE A 136 -24.46 4.27 -1.36
CA PHE A 136 -23.79 3.13 -0.70
C PHE A 136 -22.76 2.47 -1.61
N LEU A 137 -23.00 2.47 -2.93
CA LEU A 137 -22.00 2.06 -3.91
C LEU A 137 -20.82 3.04 -3.93
N VAL A 138 -21.08 4.35 -3.92
CA VAL A 138 -20.00 5.34 -3.85
C VAL A 138 -19.21 5.19 -2.55
N LEU A 139 -19.89 4.99 -1.42
CA LEU A 139 -19.23 4.73 -0.14
C LEU A 139 -18.33 3.50 -0.17
N SER A 140 -18.78 2.39 -0.77
CA SER A 140 -17.95 1.19 -0.90
C SER A 140 -16.74 1.42 -1.80
N LEU A 141 -16.88 2.16 -2.89
CA LEU A 141 -15.76 2.59 -3.74
C LEU A 141 -14.77 3.49 -2.98
N THR A 142 -15.24 4.38 -2.11
CA THR A 142 -14.36 5.20 -1.26
C THR A 142 -13.56 4.34 -0.29
N VAL A 143 -14.19 3.34 0.34
CA VAL A 143 -13.48 2.39 1.23
C VAL A 143 -12.42 1.61 0.44
N LEU A 144 -12.75 1.13 -0.76
CA LEU A 144 -11.79 0.47 -1.65
C LEU A 144 -10.63 1.40 -2.04
N LEU A 145 -10.90 2.68 -2.31
CA LEU A 145 -9.86 3.65 -2.62
C LEU A 145 -8.89 3.85 -1.44
N ILE A 146 -9.40 3.92 -0.21
CA ILE A 146 -8.60 4.03 1.01
C ILE A 146 -7.72 2.78 1.21
N ILE A 147 -8.27 1.58 1.02
CA ILE A 147 -7.50 0.34 1.09
C ILE A 147 -6.38 0.34 0.03
N SER A 148 -6.74 0.71 -1.20
CA SER A 148 -5.80 0.79 -2.32
C SER A 148 -4.68 1.77 -2.04
N LEU A 149 -4.92 2.85 -1.30
CA LEU A 149 -3.89 3.81 -0.93
C LEU A 149 -2.78 3.19 -0.06
N PHE A 150 -3.11 2.32 0.90
CA PHE A 150 -2.11 1.61 1.70
C PHE A 150 -1.31 0.59 0.87
N HIS A 151 -1.97 -0.12 -0.05
CA HIS A 151 -1.29 -1.01 -1.00
C HIS A 151 -0.40 -0.21 -1.95
N PHE A 152 -0.82 0.97 -2.38
CA PHE A 152 -0.03 1.88 -3.20
C PHE A 152 1.29 2.24 -2.51
N PHE A 153 1.27 2.68 -1.25
CA PHE A 153 2.51 2.98 -0.51
C PHE A 153 3.40 1.75 -0.33
N SER A 154 2.80 0.59 -0.08
CA SER A 154 3.53 -0.67 0.06
C SER A 154 4.24 -1.07 -1.23
N ILE A 155 3.52 -1.07 -2.36
CA ILE A 155 4.04 -1.37 -3.70
C ILE A 155 5.11 -0.35 -4.10
N LEU A 156 4.83 0.95 -3.93
CA LEU A 156 5.76 2.01 -4.30
C LEU A 156 7.08 1.89 -3.54
N SER A 157 7.02 1.56 -2.26
CA SER A 157 8.22 1.35 -1.44
C SER A 157 8.99 0.07 -1.79
N HIS A 158 8.35 -0.89 -2.45
CA HIS A 158 8.88 -2.23 -2.69
C HIS A 158 9.31 -2.49 -4.13
N LEU A 159 8.67 -1.84 -5.11
CA LEU A 159 8.77 -2.18 -6.52
C LEU A 159 9.06 -0.93 -7.37
N HIS A 160 10.07 -1.06 -8.24
CA HIS A 160 10.46 -0.02 -9.19
C HIS A 160 9.64 -0.10 -10.49
N MET A 161 8.35 0.26 -10.41
CA MET A 161 7.41 0.23 -11.55
C MET A 161 6.97 1.63 -12.00
N LYS A 162 6.34 1.72 -13.18
CA LYS A 162 5.69 2.96 -13.64
C LYS A 162 4.48 3.29 -12.76
N ILE A 163 4.21 4.58 -12.55
CA ILE A 163 3.17 5.02 -11.61
C ILE A 163 1.77 4.45 -11.92
N LEU A 164 1.37 4.40 -13.19
CA LEU A 164 0.09 3.83 -13.59
C LEU A 164 -0.01 2.33 -13.29
N GLN A 165 1.11 1.60 -13.39
CA GLN A 165 1.17 0.19 -13.00
C GLN A 165 1.02 0.04 -11.49
N ILE A 166 1.67 0.90 -10.70
CA ILE A 166 1.56 0.90 -9.23
C ILE A 166 0.11 1.14 -8.82
N VAL A 167 -0.55 2.18 -9.35
CA VAL A 167 -1.95 2.50 -9.04
C VAL A 167 -2.89 1.36 -9.47
N LYS A 168 -2.73 0.83 -10.69
CA LYS A 168 -3.53 -0.31 -11.17
C LYS A 168 -3.35 -1.54 -10.28
N ASN A 169 -2.11 -1.87 -9.93
CA ASN A 169 -1.81 -3.04 -9.10
C ASN A 169 -2.34 -2.88 -7.68
N ALA A 170 -2.29 -1.67 -7.11
CA ALA A 170 -2.87 -1.38 -5.79
C ALA A 170 -4.38 -1.64 -5.77
N LEU A 171 -5.09 -1.18 -6.82
CA LEU A 171 -6.53 -1.41 -6.96
C LEU A 171 -6.83 -2.91 -7.19
N LEU A 172 -6.08 -3.58 -8.05
CA LEU A 172 -6.25 -5.00 -8.34
C LEU A 172 -6.02 -5.88 -7.10
N ILE A 173 -4.97 -5.59 -6.31
CA ILE A 173 -4.71 -6.32 -5.06
C ILE A 173 -5.84 -6.11 -4.06
N THR A 174 -6.34 -4.87 -3.96
CA THR A 174 -7.47 -4.52 -3.10
C THR A 174 -8.71 -5.34 -3.42
N ILE A 175 -9.08 -5.42 -4.71
CA ILE A 175 -10.25 -6.15 -5.20
C ILE A 175 -10.03 -7.67 -5.16
N GLY A 176 -8.81 -8.13 -5.47
CA GLY A 176 -8.48 -9.56 -5.56
C GLY A 176 -8.34 -10.26 -4.21
N ASN A 177 -8.12 -9.52 -3.11
CA ASN A 177 -7.92 -10.10 -1.77
C ASN A 177 -8.80 -9.39 -0.71
N PRO A 178 -10.13 -9.38 -0.83
CA PRO A 178 -11.01 -8.54 -0.02
C PRO A 178 -10.95 -8.88 1.48
N VAL A 179 -10.85 -10.16 1.85
CA VAL A 179 -10.79 -10.60 3.27
C VAL A 179 -9.53 -10.04 3.96
N ARG A 180 -8.39 -10.07 3.27
CA ARG A 180 -7.11 -9.61 3.84
C ARG A 180 -6.96 -8.09 3.80
N SER A 181 -7.52 -7.47 2.77
CA SER A 181 -7.72 -6.03 2.72
C SER A 181 -8.59 -5.52 3.88
N LEU A 182 -9.66 -6.25 4.22
CA LEU A 182 -10.52 -5.93 5.35
C LEU A 182 -9.78 -6.09 6.69
N SER A 183 -9.02 -7.17 6.89
CA SER A 183 -8.24 -7.35 8.12
C SER A 183 -7.22 -6.23 8.34
N MET A 184 -6.59 -5.74 7.26
CA MET A 184 -5.68 -4.60 7.33
C MET A 184 -6.38 -3.31 7.77
N ILE A 185 -7.56 -3.01 7.21
CA ILE A 185 -8.35 -1.83 7.63
C ILE A 185 -8.79 -1.94 9.08
N VAL A 186 -9.23 -3.11 9.53
CA VAL A 186 -9.66 -3.31 10.92
C VAL A 186 -8.50 -3.03 11.88
N LEU A 187 -7.30 -3.57 11.61
CA LEU A 187 -6.14 -3.35 12.46
C LEU A 187 -5.66 -1.90 12.45
N ASN A 188 -5.61 -1.26 11.28
CA ASN A 188 -5.30 0.17 11.19
C ASN A 188 -6.38 1.02 11.88
N GLY A 189 -7.65 0.62 11.81
CA GLY A 189 -8.76 1.24 12.52
C GLY A 189 -8.60 1.13 14.04
N ILE A 190 -8.13 0.00 14.56
CA ILE A 190 -7.79 -0.18 15.97
C ILE A 190 -6.66 0.76 16.38
N VAL A 191 -5.59 0.87 15.57
CA VAL A 191 -4.47 1.81 15.83
C VAL A 191 -4.99 3.24 15.90
N LEU A 192 -5.85 3.66 14.97
CA LEU A 192 -6.47 4.98 14.96
C LEU A 192 -7.36 5.19 16.20
N TYR A 193 -8.25 4.24 16.49
CA TYR A 193 -9.16 4.34 17.64
C TYR A 193 -8.40 4.50 18.96
N VAL A 194 -7.36 3.69 19.19
CA VAL A 194 -6.51 3.77 20.39
C VAL A 194 -5.75 5.11 20.42
N SER A 195 -5.25 5.58 19.28
CA SER A 195 -4.51 6.85 19.20
C SER A 195 -5.39 8.07 19.50
N PHE A 196 -6.63 8.10 19.01
CA PHE A 196 -7.53 9.25 19.23
C PHE A 196 -8.33 9.18 20.54
N SER A 197 -8.70 7.99 21.00
CA SER A 197 -9.63 7.83 22.13
C SER A 197 -8.95 7.51 23.46
N MET A 198 -7.78 6.86 23.43
CA MET A 198 -7.11 6.38 24.65
C MET A 198 -5.80 7.14 24.90
N PHE A 199 -4.94 7.24 23.88
CA PHE A 199 -3.57 7.73 24.02
C PHE A 199 -3.18 8.69 22.89
N THR A 200 -3.56 9.96 23.03
CA THR A 200 -3.30 11.00 22.02
C THR A 200 -1.82 11.25 21.72
N PHE A 201 -0.92 10.93 22.66
CA PHE A 201 0.53 10.99 22.41
C PHE A 201 0.99 9.99 21.34
N LEU A 202 0.21 8.95 21.02
CA LEU A 202 0.54 8.04 19.93
C LEU A 202 0.51 8.75 18.58
N ILE A 203 -0.26 9.82 18.40
CA ILE A 203 -0.36 10.53 17.11
C ILE A 203 1.02 11.06 16.65
N PRO A 204 1.73 11.89 17.44
CA PRO A 204 3.05 12.40 17.04
C PRO A 204 4.18 11.36 17.11
N PHE A 205 4.03 10.28 17.90
CA PHE A 205 5.13 9.35 18.15
C PHE A 205 4.98 7.96 17.54
N PHE A 206 3.80 7.43 17.23
CA PHE A 206 3.66 6.01 16.85
C PHE A 206 2.63 5.73 15.77
N MET A 207 1.55 6.50 15.66
CA MET A 207 0.36 6.18 14.88
C MET A 207 0.68 5.85 13.42
N GLY A 208 1.37 6.74 12.70
CA GLY A 208 1.73 6.53 11.30
C GLY A 208 2.66 5.33 11.14
N SER A 209 3.70 5.24 11.98
CA SER A 209 4.68 4.14 11.91
C SER A 209 4.07 2.76 12.16
N LEU A 210 3.14 2.65 13.10
CA LEU A 210 2.38 1.42 13.37
C LEU A 210 1.49 1.06 12.18
N ILE A 211 0.78 2.04 11.61
CA ILE A 211 -0.03 1.85 10.41
C ILE A 211 0.83 1.35 9.25
N ALA A 212 2.00 1.93 9.03
CA ALA A 212 2.90 1.52 7.96
C ALA A 212 3.40 0.07 8.14
N VAL A 213 3.82 -0.30 9.36
CA VAL A 213 4.27 -1.67 9.66
C VAL A 213 3.13 -2.67 9.50
N VAL A 214 1.94 -2.40 10.05
CA VAL A 214 0.77 -3.28 9.93
C VAL A 214 0.35 -3.45 8.46
N SER A 215 0.30 -2.35 7.71
CA SER A 215 -0.09 -2.34 6.30
C SER A 215 0.93 -3.07 5.44
N PHE A 216 2.23 -2.79 5.61
CA PHE A 216 3.28 -3.43 4.84
C PHE A 216 3.36 -4.93 5.16
N TRP A 217 3.19 -5.33 6.43
CA TRP A 217 3.15 -6.75 6.80
C TRP A 217 2.02 -7.50 6.07
N HIS A 218 0.82 -6.93 6.01
CA HIS A 218 -0.29 -7.50 5.23
C HIS A 218 0.05 -7.58 3.74
N PHE A 219 0.59 -6.50 3.18
CA PHE A 219 1.02 -6.47 1.78
C PHE A 219 2.03 -7.58 1.49
N ASN A 220 3.07 -7.73 2.32
CA ASN A 220 4.13 -8.71 2.10
C ASN A 220 3.58 -10.15 2.06
N LEU A 221 2.60 -10.44 2.92
CA LEU A 221 1.96 -11.75 2.93
C LEU A 221 1.03 -11.99 1.73
N ILE A 222 0.48 -10.95 1.10
CA ILE A 222 -0.28 -11.07 -0.17
C ILE A 222 0.71 -11.22 -1.32
N PHE A 223 1.76 -10.41 -1.32
CA PHE A 223 2.76 -10.36 -2.35
C PHE A 223 3.52 -11.69 -2.48
N GLY A 224 3.94 -12.30 -1.37
CA GLY A 224 4.57 -13.62 -1.39
C GLY A 224 3.67 -14.69 -2.04
N LYS A 225 2.39 -14.75 -1.66
CA LYS A 225 1.42 -15.67 -2.28
C LYS A 225 1.19 -15.40 -3.77
N LEU A 226 1.21 -14.12 -4.17
CA LEU A 226 1.07 -13.73 -5.57
C LEU A 226 2.30 -14.18 -6.39
N GLN A 227 3.50 -14.06 -5.82
CA GLN A 227 4.74 -14.52 -6.45
C GLN A 227 4.77 -16.04 -6.59
N GLU A 228 4.43 -16.78 -5.52
CA GLU A 228 4.31 -18.25 -5.54
C GLU A 228 3.36 -18.69 -6.65
N LYS A 229 2.17 -18.09 -6.72
CA LYS A 229 1.18 -18.42 -7.77
C LYS A 229 1.67 -18.08 -9.18
N GLN A 230 2.43 -17.01 -9.36
CA GLN A 230 2.99 -16.69 -10.68
C GLN A 230 4.10 -17.66 -11.10
N GLN A 231 4.91 -18.13 -10.15
CA GLN A 231 5.93 -19.16 -10.40
C GLN A 231 5.25 -20.49 -10.78
N GLU A 232 4.24 -20.93 -10.05
CA GLU A 232 3.48 -22.15 -10.38
C GLU A 232 2.83 -22.10 -11.77
N LEU A 233 2.29 -20.94 -12.17
CA LEU A 233 1.71 -20.77 -13.50
C LEU A 233 2.78 -20.82 -14.60
N ALA A 234 3.93 -20.17 -14.39
CA ALA A 234 5.04 -20.19 -15.34
C ALA A 234 5.63 -21.60 -15.49
N GLU A 235 5.73 -22.38 -14.40
CA GLU A 235 6.16 -23.77 -14.45
C GLU A 235 5.19 -24.65 -15.26
N LYS A 236 3.87 -24.49 -15.04
CA LYS A 236 2.83 -25.19 -15.81
C LYS A 236 2.84 -24.82 -17.29
N GLU A 237 3.04 -23.54 -17.62
CA GLU A 237 3.15 -23.09 -19.01
C GLU A 237 4.41 -23.66 -19.69
N ALA A 238 5.54 -23.70 -18.98
CA ALA A 238 6.78 -24.30 -19.48
C ALA A 238 6.65 -25.82 -19.68
N GLU A 239 5.97 -26.53 -18.76
CA GLU A 239 5.68 -27.96 -18.90
C GLU A 239 4.75 -28.23 -20.09
N GLN A 240 3.69 -27.45 -20.26
CA GLN A 240 2.79 -27.56 -21.42
C GLN A 240 3.51 -27.30 -22.74
N GLN A 241 4.41 -26.31 -22.80
CA GLN A 241 5.21 -26.05 -23.99
C GLN A 241 6.17 -27.20 -24.31
N ARG A 242 6.78 -27.83 -23.29
CA ARG A 242 7.62 -29.03 -23.47
C ARG A 242 6.84 -30.20 -24.05
N LEU A 243 5.66 -30.49 -23.47
CA LEU A 243 4.79 -31.56 -23.95
C LEU A 243 4.29 -31.29 -25.38
N GLN A 244 4.00 -30.04 -25.75
CA GLN A 244 3.62 -29.69 -27.12
C GLN A 244 4.78 -29.86 -28.11
N ALA A 245 6.00 -29.47 -27.73
CA ALA A 245 7.18 -29.65 -28.57
C ALA A 245 7.49 -31.14 -28.82
N GLU A 246 7.40 -31.98 -27.79
CA GLU A 246 7.61 -33.43 -27.88
C GLU A 246 6.57 -34.10 -28.80
N ASN A 247 5.30 -33.72 -28.69
CA ASN A 247 4.24 -34.23 -29.58
C ASN A 247 4.33 -33.73 -31.03
N THR A 248 5.03 -32.61 -31.28
CA THR A 248 5.21 -32.08 -32.64
C THR A 248 6.38 -32.77 -33.35
N ASP A 249 7.46 -33.07 -32.62
CA ASP A 249 8.66 -33.76 -33.14
C ASP A 249 8.35 -35.22 -33.52
N ASP A 250 7.52 -35.91 -32.74
CA ASP A 250 7.03 -37.27 -33.08
C ASP A 250 6.11 -37.31 -34.31
N SER A 251 5.57 -36.17 -34.75
CA SER A 251 4.66 -36.07 -35.91
C SER A 251 5.34 -35.68 -37.23
N GLU A 252 6.61 -35.28 -37.21
CA GLU A 252 7.37 -34.85 -38.40
C GLU A 252 8.30 -35.93 -39.00
N VAL A 253 8.32 -37.16 -38.48
CA VAL A 253 9.04 -38.27 -39.16
C VAL A 253 8.38 -38.53 -40.51
N PRO A 254 9.00 -38.21 -41.66
CA PRO A 254 8.41 -38.54 -42.95
C PRO A 254 8.41 -40.07 -43.07
N GLU A 255 7.27 -40.66 -43.45
CA GLU A 255 7.21 -42.04 -43.95
C GLU A 255 8.02 -42.15 -45.26
N GLY A 256 9.34 -42.09 -45.14
CA GLY A 256 10.29 -42.28 -46.22
C GLY A 256 10.77 -43.73 -46.24
N ASP A 257 10.34 -44.43 -47.28
CA ASP A 257 10.92 -45.67 -47.81
C ASP A 257 10.89 -46.94 -46.94
N ARG A 258 9.74 -47.63 -46.99
CA ARG A 258 9.72 -49.10 -47.08
C ARG A 258 8.93 -49.57 -48.30
N LYS A 259 9.60 -49.62 -49.45
CA LYS A 259 9.28 -50.56 -50.53
C LYS A 259 10.58 -51.30 -50.85
N ALA A 260 10.78 -52.53 -50.39
CA ALA A 260 10.15 -53.79 -50.81
C ALA A 260 11.23 -54.64 -51.48
N ASP A 261 12.09 -55.25 -50.67
CA ASP A 261 12.84 -56.44 -51.11
C ASP A 261 11.89 -57.64 -51.03
N LYS A 262 11.68 -58.29 -52.17
CA LYS A 262 11.16 -59.65 -52.25
C LYS A 262 12.21 -60.51 -52.97
N PRO A 263 12.35 -61.78 -52.56
CA PRO A 263 13.45 -62.65 -52.97
C PRO A 263 13.39 -63.06 -54.44
#